data_AF-A0AAU1XF23-F1
#
_entry.id   AF-A0AAU1XF23-F1
#
_cell.length_a   1.000
_cell.length_b   1.000
_cell.length_c   1.000
_cell.angle_alpha   90.00
_cell.angle_beta   90.00
_cell.angle_gamma   90.00
#
_symmetry.space_group_name_H-M   'P 1'
#
loop_
_entity.id
_entity.type
_entity.pdbx_description
1 polymer ?
#
loop_
_entity_poly.entity_id
_entity_poly.type
_entity_poly.pdbx_seq_one_letter_code
_entity_poly.pdbx_strand_id
1 'polypeptide(L)'
;MTFKVGDTVVYPHHGAALIEAIETRQIKGVDKTYLVLKVAQGDLTVRVPADNAEFVGVRDVVGQDGLDRVFEVLRAPYAEEPTNWSRRYKANLEKLASGDVIKVAEVVRDLWRRERERGLSAGEKRMLAKARQILVSELALAENTNEDKAEALLDEVLAS
;
A
#
# COMPACT_ATOMS: atom_id res chain seq x y z
N MET A 1 -10.13 16.54 1.64
CA MET A 1 -10.52 15.72 2.82
C MET A 1 -10.19 16.46 4.13
N THR A 2 -10.89 16.18 5.24
CA THR A 2 -10.56 16.76 6.56
C THR A 2 -9.82 15.72 7.40
N PHE A 3 -8.50 15.87 7.52
CA PHE A 3 -7.66 14.98 8.32
C PHE A 3 -7.83 15.23 9.81
N LYS A 4 -7.86 14.17 10.62
CA LYS A 4 -7.89 14.23 12.09
C LYS A 4 -6.68 13.53 12.69
N VAL A 5 -6.32 13.95 13.89
CA VAL A 5 -5.31 13.26 14.70
C VAL A 5 -5.84 11.87 15.06
N GLY A 6 -5.01 10.85 14.85
CA GLY A 6 -5.37 9.45 15.03
C GLY A 6 -5.85 8.75 13.76
N ASP A 7 -6.06 9.47 12.66
CA ASP A 7 -6.36 8.84 11.37
C ASP A 7 -5.11 8.12 10.84
N THR A 8 -5.31 6.93 10.28
CA THR A 8 -4.26 6.20 9.58
C THR A 8 -4.36 6.51 8.09
N VAL A 9 -3.28 6.99 7.51
CA VAL A 9 -3.18 7.37 6.11
C VAL A 9 -2.02 6.65 5.44
N VAL A 10 -2.05 6.48 4.13
CA VAL A 10 -0.96 5.87 3.38
C VAL A 10 -0.09 6.95 2.76
N TYR A 11 1.20 6.91 3.09
CA TYR A 11 2.22 7.74 2.46
C TYR A 11 2.90 6.97 1.31
N PRO A 12 2.95 7.52 0.09
CA PRO A 12 3.56 6.83 -1.05
C PRO A 12 4.99 6.35 -0.76
N HIS A 13 5.31 5.17 -1.27
CA HIS A 13 6.59 4.47 -1.11
C HIS A 13 7.01 4.05 0.31
N HIS A 14 6.38 4.58 1.36
CA HIS A 14 6.70 4.26 2.76
C HIS A 14 5.57 3.48 3.45
N GLY A 15 4.43 3.34 2.78
CA GLY A 15 3.29 2.60 3.29
C GLY A 15 2.51 3.43 4.29
N ALA A 16 1.84 2.76 5.20
CA ALA A 16 0.91 3.41 6.09
C ALA A 16 1.57 4.16 7.25
N ALA A 17 0.94 5.27 7.62
CA ALA A 17 1.41 6.25 8.56
C ALA A 17 0.24 6.77 9.40
N LEU A 18 0.49 6.98 10.69
CA LEU A 18 -0.49 7.54 11.61
C LEU A 18 -0.35 9.06 11.67
N ILE A 19 -1.45 9.80 11.63
CA ILE A 19 -1.45 11.23 11.93
C ILE A 19 -1.30 11.42 13.44
N GLU A 20 -0.07 11.74 13.88
CA GLU A 20 0.25 11.95 15.29
C GLU A 20 -0.21 13.33 15.78
N ALA A 21 -0.08 14.35 14.94
CA ALA A 21 -0.47 15.72 15.26
C ALA A 21 -0.78 16.54 14.01
N ILE A 22 -1.59 17.58 14.19
CA ILE A 22 -1.82 18.64 13.21
C ILE A 22 -1.25 19.92 13.79
N GLU A 23 -0.19 20.44 13.19
CA GLU A 23 0.50 21.64 13.65
C GLU A 23 0.23 22.80 12.69
N THR A 24 -0.10 23.97 13.21
CA THR A 24 -0.12 25.20 12.40
C THR A 24 1.21 25.91 12.55
N ARG A 25 1.90 26.15 11.44
CA ARG A 25 3.17 26.90 11.38
C ARG A 25 3.05 28.11 10.48
N GLN A 26 3.58 29.23 10.95
CA GLN A 26 3.70 30.43 10.16
C GLN A 26 4.97 30.40 9.33
N ILE A 27 4.84 30.42 8.00
CA ILE A 27 5.97 30.48 7.06
C ILE A 27 5.78 31.69 6.16
N LYS A 28 6.76 32.60 6.16
CA LYS A 28 6.73 33.85 5.39
C LYS A 28 5.46 34.69 5.65
N GLY A 29 4.95 34.69 6.89
CA GLY A 29 3.77 35.46 7.30
C GLY A 29 2.43 34.82 6.91
N VAL A 30 2.43 33.60 6.36
CA VAL A 30 1.20 32.84 6.06
C VAL A 30 1.14 31.64 6.99
N ASP A 31 0.02 31.50 7.69
CA ASP A 31 -0.25 30.34 8.53
C ASP A 31 -0.56 29.14 7.64
N LYS A 32 0.24 28.09 7.76
CA LYS A 32 0.07 26.82 7.05
C LYS A 32 -0.13 25.68 8.04
N THR A 33 -1.09 24.84 7.75
CA THR A 33 -1.34 23.62 8.51
C THR A 33 -0.46 22.49 7.99
N TYR A 34 0.19 21.77 8.90
CA TYR A 34 1.05 20.63 8.64
C TYR A 34 0.50 19.40 9.36
N LEU A 35 0.48 18.27 8.65
CA LEU A 35 0.19 16.95 9.18
C LEU A 35 1.52 16.28 9.57
N VAL A 36 1.62 15.83 10.81
CA VAL A 36 2.74 15.04 11.31
C VAL A 36 2.37 13.57 11.15
N LEU A 37 2.97 12.93 10.14
CA LEU A 37 2.76 11.52 9.80
C LEU A 37 3.88 10.69 10.41
N LYS A 38 3.52 9.68 11.21
CA LYS A 38 4.45 8.71 11.76
C LYS A 38 4.31 7.40 10.98
N VAL A 39 5.31 7.08 10.17
CA VAL A 39 5.32 5.85 9.37
C VAL A 39 5.47 4.66 10.31
N ALA A 40 4.66 3.61 10.12
CA ALA A 40 4.74 2.40 10.96
C ALA A 40 6.05 1.62 10.70
N GLN A 41 6.55 1.70 9.47
CA GLN A 41 7.71 0.96 8.99
C GLN A 41 8.97 1.84 9.02
N GLY A 42 9.70 1.76 10.14
CA GLY A 42 10.88 2.59 10.44
C GLY A 42 10.47 3.85 11.17
N ASP A 43 11.22 4.26 12.19
CA ASP A 43 11.00 5.47 13.01
C ASP A 43 11.14 6.78 12.21
N LEU A 44 10.34 6.93 11.16
CA LEU A 44 10.33 8.06 10.24
C LEU A 44 9.10 8.91 10.50
N THR A 45 9.35 10.17 10.85
CA THR A 45 8.31 11.19 11.00
C THR A 45 8.37 12.14 9.81
N VAL A 46 7.27 12.20 9.05
CA VAL A 46 7.13 13.04 7.86
C VAL A 46 6.17 14.20 8.16
N ARG A 47 6.55 15.43 7.82
CA ARG A 47 5.68 16.61 7.97
C ARG A 47 5.20 17.07 6.60
N VAL A 48 3.90 16.96 6.34
CA VAL A 48 3.30 17.28 5.04
C VAL A 48 2.37 18.48 5.19
N PRO A 49 2.46 19.53 4.36
CA PRO A 49 1.47 20.61 4.37
C PRO A 49 0.10 20.05 3.99
N ALA A 50 -0.94 20.38 4.76
CA ALA A 50 -2.31 19.88 4.53
C ALA A 50 -2.81 20.23 3.11
N ASP A 51 -2.48 21.42 2.61
CA ASP A 51 -2.82 21.87 1.24
C ASP A 51 -2.24 20.95 0.15
N ASN A 52 -1.09 20.32 0.44
CA ASN A 52 -0.38 19.46 -0.51
C ASN A 52 -0.60 17.97 -0.21
N ALA A 53 -1.34 17.60 0.83
CA ALA A 53 -1.49 16.21 1.23
C ALA A 53 -2.08 15.35 0.10
N GLU A 54 -3.13 15.84 -0.57
CA GLU A 54 -3.73 15.19 -1.75
C GLU A 54 -2.76 15.14 -2.94
N PHE A 55 -1.97 16.20 -3.15
CA PHE A 55 -0.97 16.28 -4.23
C PHE A 55 0.24 15.36 -4.02
N VAL A 56 0.62 15.13 -2.76
CA VAL A 56 1.71 14.24 -2.37
C VAL A 56 1.25 12.78 -2.37
N GLY A 57 -0.04 12.51 -2.58
CA GLY A 57 -0.60 11.17 -2.65
C GLY A 57 -0.89 10.55 -1.28
N VAL A 58 -1.05 11.39 -0.24
CA VAL A 58 -1.56 10.93 1.05
C VAL A 58 -3.02 10.55 0.87
N ARG A 59 -3.31 9.26 1.04
CA ARG A 59 -4.65 8.69 0.87
C ARG A 59 -5.10 8.05 2.17
N ASP A 60 -6.40 8.01 2.39
CA ASP A 60 -6.97 7.31 3.53
C ASP A 60 -6.65 5.81 3.44
N VAL A 61 -6.51 5.15 4.58
CA VAL A 61 -6.44 3.68 4.58
C VAL A 61 -7.75 3.15 4.03
N VAL A 62 -7.67 2.08 3.24
CA VAL A 62 -8.88 1.42 2.74
C VAL A 62 -9.71 0.94 3.92
N GLY A 63 -10.92 1.48 4.07
CA GLY A 63 -11.91 0.94 4.99
C GLY A 63 -12.38 -0.45 4.56
N GLN A 64 -13.36 -1.01 5.28
CA GLN A 64 -13.88 -2.36 5.01
C GLN A 64 -14.29 -2.58 3.54
N ASP A 65 -14.98 -1.63 2.90
CA ASP A 65 -15.36 -1.72 1.48
C ASP A 65 -14.14 -1.83 0.53
N GLY A 66 -13.04 -1.18 0.90
CA GLY A 66 -11.78 -1.25 0.16
C GLY A 66 -11.06 -2.58 0.37
N LEU A 67 -11.12 -3.10 1.59
CA LEU A 67 -10.59 -4.40 1.98
C LEU A 67 -11.33 -5.54 1.25
N ASP A 68 -12.66 -5.46 1.18
CA ASP A 68 -13.50 -6.42 0.45
C ASP A 68 -13.12 -6.46 -1.03
N ARG A 69 -12.92 -5.29 -1.65
CA ARG A 69 -12.41 -5.21 -3.02
C ARG A 69 -11.02 -5.81 -3.19
N VAL A 70 -10.12 -5.62 -2.21
CA VAL A 70 -8.80 -6.27 -2.23
C VAL A 70 -8.97 -7.80 -2.22
N PHE A 71 -9.83 -8.33 -1.35
CA PHE A 71 -10.08 -9.77 -1.30
C PHE A 71 -10.77 -10.31 -2.56
N GLU A 72 -11.72 -9.57 -3.13
CA GLU A 72 -12.31 -9.92 -4.43
C GLU A 72 -11.24 -10.01 -5.52
N VAL A 73 -10.31 -9.05 -5.57
CA VAL A 73 -9.24 -9.04 -6.56
C VAL A 73 -8.26 -10.18 -6.35
N LEU A 74 -7.90 -10.49 -5.11
CA LEU A 74 -7.03 -11.63 -4.77
C LEU A 74 -7.66 -12.97 -5.16
N ARG A 75 -8.98 -13.12 -4.95
CA ARG A 75 -9.77 -14.32 -5.30
C ARG A 75 -10.12 -14.40 -6.78
N ALA A 76 -10.10 -13.28 -7.50
CA ALA A 76 -10.49 -13.24 -8.90
C ALA A 76 -9.63 -14.19 -9.76
N PRO A 77 -10.24 -14.87 -10.75
CA PRO A 77 -9.51 -15.78 -11.63
C PRO A 77 -8.45 -15.02 -12.43
N TYR A 78 -7.34 -15.70 -12.67
CA TYR A 78 -6.17 -15.18 -13.37
C TYR A 78 -6.55 -14.60 -14.74
N ALA A 79 -6.23 -13.31 -14.96
CA ALA A 79 -6.29 -12.70 -16.27
C ALA A 79 -4.97 -12.99 -17.01
N GLU A 80 -5.07 -13.52 -18.22
CA GLU A 80 -3.94 -13.97 -19.03
C GLU A 80 -2.92 -12.83 -19.26
N GLU A 81 -1.70 -13.00 -18.74
CA GLU A 81 -0.66 -11.98 -18.86
C GLU A 81 -0.03 -11.93 -20.26
N PRO A 82 0.45 -10.75 -20.70
CA PRO A 82 1.24 -10.66 -21.92
C PRO A 82 2.51 -11.49 -21.82
N THR A 83 2.79 -12.27 -22.87
CA THR A 83 3.90 -13.24 -22.96
C THR A 83 5.29 -12.62 -22.78
N ASN A 84 5.41 -11.29 -22.89
CA ASN A 84 6.68 -10.57 -22.83
C ASN A 84 7.05 -10.14 -21.40
N TRP A 85 8.05 -10.82 -20.84
CA TRP A 85 8.54 -10.64 -19.47
C TRP A 85 8.91 -9.19 -19.12
N SER A 86 9.58 -8.46 -20.04
CA SER A 86 10.05 -7.10 -19.78
C SER A 86 8.89 -6.11 -19.64
N ARG A 87 7.85 -6.28 -20.46
CA ARG A 87 6.66 -5.45 -20.45
C ARG A 87 5.85 -5.68 -19.17
N ARG A 88 5.73 -6.93 -18.73
CA ARG A 88 5.11 -7.26 -17.44
C ARG A 88 5.89 -6.67 -16.27
N TYR A 89 7.21 -6.88 -16.22
CA TYR A 89 8.01 -6.37 -15.11
C TYR A 89 7.86 -4.85 -14.98
N LYS A 90 7.87 -4.12 -16.10
CA LYS A 90 7.63 -2.68 -16.11
C LYS A 90 6.21 -2.31 -15.66
N ALA A 91 5.19 -3.02 -16.14
CA ALA A 91 3.80 -2.77 -15.74
C ALA A 91 3.59 -3.02 -14.23
N ASN A 92 4.15 -4.09 -13.68
CA ASN A 92 4.07 -4.39 -12.24
C ASN A 92 4.84 -3.36 -11.41
N LEU A 93 5.96 -2.86 -11.92
CA LEU A 93 6.70 -1.77 -11.28
C LEU A 93 5.87 -0.47 -11.25
N GLU A 94 5.20 -0.13 -12.35
CA GLU A 94 4.30 1.04 -12.43
C GLU A 94 3.10 0.89 -11.49
N LYS A 95 2.53 -0.32 -11.40
CA LYS A 95 1.46 -0.63 -10.43
C LYS A 95 1.94 -0.44 -8.98
N LEU A 96 3.11 -0.95 -8.61
CA LEU A 96 3.69 -0.70 -7.28
C LEU A 96 3.97 0.79 -7.04
N ALA A 97 4.49 1.50 -8.04
CA ALA A 97 4.81 2.92 -7.93
C ALA A 97 3.55 3.79 -7.81
N SER A 98 2.43 3.36 -8.37
CA SER A 98 1.15 4.08 -8.27
C SER A 98 0.63 4.17 -6.84
N GLY A 99 1.08 3.27 -5.95
CA GLY A 99 0.59 3.21 -4.59
C GLY A 99 -0.92 3.05 -4.57
N ASP A 100 -1.48 2.12 -5.31
CA ASP A 100 -2.91 1.77 -5.23
C ASP A 100 -2.99 0.34 -4.68
N VAL A 101 -3.65 0.18 -3.53
CA VAL A 101 -3.73 -1.11 -2.83
C VAL A 101 -4.34 -2.20 -3.71
N ILE A 102 -5.30 -1.84 -4.56
CA ILE A 102 -5.96 -2.77 -5.48
C ILE A 102 -4.96 -3.26 -6.52
N LYS A 103 -4.17 -2.34 -7.10
CA LYS A 103 -3.14 -2.69 -8.08
C LYS A 103 -1.98 -3.47 -7.45
N VAL A 104 -1.64 -3.16 -6.20
CA VAL A 104 -0.64 -3.94 -5.43
C VAL A 104 -1.16 -5.37 -5.21
N ALA A 105 -2.44 -5.53 -4.84
CA ALA A 105 -3.07 -6.84 -4.68
C ALA A 105 -3.07 -7.65 -5.98
N GLU A 106 -3.34 -7.04 -7.14
CA GLU A 106 -3.20 -7.70 -8.45
C GLU A 106 -1.77 -8.22 -8.66
N VAL A 107 -0.75 -7.41 -8.38
CA VAL A 107 0.66 -7.81 -8.57
C VAL A 107 1.03 -8.97 -7.63
N VAL A 108 0.57 -8.95 -6.37
CA VAL A 108 0.79 -10.05 -5.42
C VAL A 108 0.15 -11.33 -5.94
N ARG A 109 -1.14 -11.29 -6.33
CA ARG A 109 -1.87 -12.44 -6.88
C ARG A 109 -1.16 -13.04 -8.10
N ASP A 110 -0.82 -12.18 -9.07
CA ASP A 110 -0.28 -12.61 -10.35
C ASP A 110 1.12 -13.22 -10.19
N LEU A 111 1.99 -12.60 -9.38
CA LEU A 111 3.32 -13.13 -9.09
C LEU A 111 3.27 -14.40 -8.22
N TRP A 112 2.38 -14.47 -7.23
CA TRP A 112 2.23 -15.65 -6.36
C TRP A 112 1.77 -16.89 -7.14
N ARG A 113 0.75 -16.75 -8.00
CA ARG A 113 0.29 -17.86 -8.86
C ARG A 113 1.39 -18.31 -9.81
N ARG A 114 2.09 -17.34 -10.40
CA ARG A 114 3.18 -17.63 -11.34
C ARG A 114 4.38 -18.31 -10.68
N GLU A 115 4.69 -17.99 -9.42
CA GLU A 115 5.71 -18.69 -8.66
C GLU A 115 5.40 -20.19 -8.55
N ARG A 116 4.12 -20.54 -8.33
CA ARG A 116 3.66 -21.94 -8.23
C ARG A 116 3.65 -22.67 -9.58
N GLU A 117 3.31 -21.99 -10.67
CA GLU A 117 3.20 -22.63 -11.99
C GLU A 117 4.54 -22.76 -12.73
N ARG A 118 5.32 -21.67 -12.80
CA ARG A 118 6.50 -21.57 -13.67
C ARG A 118 7.76 -21.10 -12.94
N GLY A 119 7.64 -20.65 -11.70
CA GLY A 119 8.70 -20.01 -10.95
C GLY A 119 8.92 -18.55 -11.34
N LEU A 120 9.56 -17.81 -10.43
CA LEU A 120 9.90 -16.40 -10.58
C LEU A 120 11.40 -16.17 -10.72
N SER A 121 11.78 -15.16 -11.50
CA SER A 121 13.14 -14.63 -11.53
C SER A 121 13.50 -13.94 -10.20
N ALA A 122 14.79 -13.75 -9.91
CA ALA A 122 15.24 -13.07 -8.69
C ALA A 122 14.66 -11.64 -8.52
N GLY A 123 14.47 -10.93 -9.64
CA GLY A 123 13.85 -9.60 -9.63
C GLY A 123 12.36 -9.65 -9.30
N GLU A 124 11.63 -10.60 -9.89
CA GLU A 124 10.20 -10.81 -9.60
C GLU A 124 9.98 -11.30 -8.17
N LYS A 125 10.86 -12.14 -7.62
CA LYS A 125 10.80 -12.55 -6.20
C LYS A 125 10.94 -11.37 -5.25
N ARG A 126 11.89 -10.47 -5.51
CA ARG A 126 12.05 -9.23 -4.72
C ARG A 126 10.83 -8.32 -4.86
N MET A 127 10.26 -8.24 -6.06
CA MET A 127 9.05 -7.47 -6.31
C MET A 127 7.85 -8.05 -5.54
N LEU A 128 7.66 -9.37 -5.57
CA LEU A 128 6.61 -10.05 -4.80
C LEU A 128 6.78 -9.81 -3.30
N ALA A 129 7.99 -9.99 -2.76
CA ALA A 129 8.27 -9.75 -1.35
C ALA A 129 7.92 -8.30 -0.94
N LYS A 130 8.33 -7.31 -1.75
CA LYS A 130 8.02 -5.90 -1.50
C LYS A 130 6.51 -5.60 -1.61
N ALA A 131 5.84 -6.14 -2.63
CA ALA A 131 4.40 -5.95 -2.82
C ALA A 131 3.60 -6.58 -1.67
N ARG A 132 4.00 -7.78 -1.24
CA ARG A 132 3.41 -8.51 -0.13
C ARG A 132 3.59 -7.75 1.19
N GLN A 133 4.78 -7.22 1.46
CA GLN A 133 5.04 -6.40 2.64
C GLN A 133 4.14 -5.15 2.67
N ILE A 134 4.01 -4.44 1.56
CA ILE A 134 3.12 -3.27 1.47
C ILE A 134 1.67 -3.69 1.75
N LEU A 135 1.20 -4.76 1.12
CA LEU A 135 -0.18 -5.23 1.27
C LEU A 135 -0.47 -5.71 2.70
N VAL A 136 0.46 -6.42 3.34
CA VAL A 136 0.33 -6.88 4.74
C VAL A 136 0.26 -5.69 5.70
N SER A 137 1.10 -4.67 5.53
CA SER A 137 1.04 -3.47 6.37
C SER A 137 -0.29 -2.71 6.19
N GLU A 138 -0.85 -2.66 4.98
CA GLU A 138 -2.18 -2.08 4.74
C GLU A 138 -3.30 -2.90 5.39
N LEU A 139 -3.28 -4.23 5.23
CA LEU A 139 -4.27 -5.13 5.84
C LEU A 139 -4.21 -5.08 7.37
N ALA A 140 -3.00 -5.10 7.94
CA ALA A 140 -2.79 -5.01 9.38
C ALA A 140 -3.44 -3.76 9.97
N LEU A 141 -3.33 -2.62 9.28
CA LEU A 141 -3.89 -1.36 9.75
C LEU A 141 -5.38 -1.23 9.50
N ALA A 142 -5.88 -1.74 8.36
CA ALA A 142 -7.29 -1.71 8.05
C ALA A 142 -8.11 -2.64 8.98
N GLU A 143 -7.57 -3.80 9.34
CA GLU A 143 -8.18 -4.76 10.29
C GLU A 143 -7.80 -4.48 11.76
N ASN A 144 -6.94 -3.47 12.02
CA ASN A 144 -6.37 -3.18 13.35
C ASN A 144 -5.78 -4.45 14.03
N THR A 145 -5.03 -5.22 13.25
CA THR A 145 -4.42 -6.50 13.64
C THR A 145 -2.89 -6.44 13.47
N ASN A 146 -2.19 -7.48 13.91
CA ASN A 146 -0.73 -7.56 13.78
C ASN A 146 -0.33 -8.01 12.37
N GLU A 147 0.87 -7.62 11.92
CA GLU A 147 1.42 -8.02 10.61
C GLU A 147 1.42 -9.54 10.43
N ASP A 148 1.77 -10.31 11.46
CA ASP A 148 1.75 -11.79 11.41
C ASP A 148 0.35 -12.36 11.10
N LYS A 149 -0.70 -11.75 11.66
CA LYS A 149 -2.09 -12.18 11.44
C LYS A 149 -2.57 -11.77 10.04
N ALA A 150 -2.22 -10.56 9.61
CA ALA A 150 -2.53 -10.09 8.27
C ALA A 150 -1.81 -10.93 7.20
N GLU A 151 -0.58 -11.37 7.48
CA GLU A 151 0.18 -12.26 6.60
C GLU A 151 -0.48 -13.65 6.50
N ALA A 152 -0.91 -14.23 7.63
CA ALA A 152 -1.64 -15.49 7.63
C ALA A 152 -2.97 -15.40 6.86
N LEU A 153 -3.71 -14.31 7.03
CA LEU A 153 -4.96 -14.04 6.30
C LEU A 153 -4.70 -13.93 4.78
N LEU A 154 -3.64 -13.22 4.39
CA LEU A 154 -3.25 -13.08 2.99
C LEU A 154 -2.91 -14.43 2.36
N ASP A 155 -2.15 -15.27 3.08
CA ASP A 155 -1.79 -16.61 2.61
C ASP A 155 -3.02 -17.52 2.49
N GLU A 156 -3.99 -17.42 3.41
CA GLU A 156 -5.27 -18.15 3.34
C GLU A 156 -6.09 -17.75 2.10
N VAL A 157 -6.20 -16.44 1.83
CA VAL A 157 -6.93 -15.92 0.67
C VAL A 157 -6.24 -16.26 -0.66
N LEU A 158 -4.90 -16.28 -0.69
CA LEU A 158 -4.16 -16.70 -1.87
C LEU A 158 -4.29 -18.21 -2.13
N ALA A 159 -4.45 -19.01 -1.07
CA ALA A 159 -4.60 -20.46 -1.16
C ALA A 159 -6.03 -20.92 -1.55
N SER A 160 -7.04 -20.06 -1.41
CA SER A 160 -8.43 -20.31 -1.80
C SER A 160 -8.67 -20.15 -3.30
#